data_AF-A0A2E6H6T3-F1
#
_entry.id   AF-A0A2E6H6T3-F1
#
_cell.length_a   1.000
_cell.length_b   1.000
_cell.length_c   1.000
_cell.angle_alpha   90.00
_cell.angle_beta   90.00
_cell.angle_gamma   90.00
#
_symmetry.space_group_name_H-M   'P 1'
#
loop_
_entity.id
_entity.type
_entity.pdbx_description
1 polymer ?
#
loop_
_entity_poly.entity_id
_entity_poly.type
_entity_poly.pdbx_seq_one_letter_code
_entity_poly.pdbx_strand_id
1 'polypeptide(L)'
;MDSPIGFVRGGKVIKVGEKARMKGTIVPIIVSGRIAYIQIKDLRFVEDEDQIYSPKITEHNIDNSQFHVEDSLKDNNHVIIQMGQYSLGQNWTNLSEQAGDTSTSALTYYNIMLEHRSPLKSFGFGFGGSIYSVSQPKVQMAAFSFNGQIYWSPLKFSWFSVDLLLGGMVSLDTRVKVTEVAGTTQGNFYGWFFGPQARIFPEKKIGFTLGFGYKRIVVSGIKKIILADNSEGSLDLLSGAHAYGGMSYRF
;
A
#
# COMPACT_ATOMS: atom_id res chain seq x y z
N MET A 1 -12.63 19.35 12.39
CA MET A 1 -12.91 20.40 13.38
C MET A 1 -13.66 19.70 14.50
N ASP A 2 -12.96 19.41 15.59
CA ASP A 2 -13.58 18.77 16.75
C ASP A 2 -14.33 19.84 17.52
N SER A 3 -15.66 19.82 17.45
CA SER A 3 -16.47 20.65 18.32
C SER A 3 -16.28 20.17 19.75
N PRO A 4 -15.79 21.00 20.68
CA PRO A 4 -15.66 20.60 22.07
C PRO A 4 -17.03 20.20 22.61
N ILE A 5 -17.12 19.00 23.18
CA ILE A 5 -18.35 18.45 23.80
C ILE A 5 -18.81 19.33 24.98
N GLY A 6 -17.89 20.12 25.56
CA GLY A 6 -18.15 21.11 26.59
C GLY A 6 -16.86 21.64 27.22
N PHE A 7 -16.99 22.44 28.27
CA PHE A 7 -15.87 22.97 29.04
C PHE A 7 -15.95 22.52 30.50
N VAL A 8 -14.79 22.24 31.10
CA VAL A 8 -14.66 21.95 32.53
C VAL A 8 -14.00 23.16 33.19
N ARG A 9 -14.61 23.68 34.27
CA ARG A 9 -14.05 24.80 35.03
C ARG A 9 -12.75 24.38 35.71
N GLY A 10 -11.73 25.25 35.66
CA GLY A 10 -10.46 25.03 36.36
C GLY A 10 -10.65 24.83 37.87
N GLY A 11 -9.87 23.92 38.46
CA GLY A 11 -9.95 23.54 39.87
C GLY A 11 -10.98 22.45 40.19
N LYS A 12 -11.77 21.98 39.20
CA LYS A 12 -12.68 20.85 39.40
C LYS A 12 -11.90 19.53 39.41
N VAL A 13 -12.05 18.78 40.49
CA VAL A 13 -11.53 17.40 40.58
C VAL A 13 -12.41 16.50 39.72
N ILE A 14 -11.79 15.76 38.80
CA ILE A 14 -12.47 14.82 37.91
C ILE A 14 -11.77 13.46 37.96
N LYS A 15 -12.55 12.39 37.89
CA LYS A 15 -12.01 11.03 37.73
C LYS A 15 -11.67 10.81 36.26
N VAL A 16 -10.45 10.39 36.01
CA VAL A 16 -9.96 10.03 34.67
C VAL A 16 -9.60 8.55 34.63
N GLY A 17 -9.71 7.92 33.47
CA GLY A 17 -9.30 6.53 33.31
C GLY A 17 -7.77 6.39 33.38
N GLU A 18 -7.32 5.24 33.90
CA GLU A 18 -5.90 4.95 34.14
C GLU A 18 -5.06 4.86 32.85
N LYS A 19 -5.65 4.35 31.76
CA LYS A 19 -4.93 4.14 30.50
C LYS A 19 -5.06 5.35 29.58
N ALA A 20 -3.94 6.06 29.40
CA ALA A 20 -3.83 7.10 28.40
C ALA A 20 -3.91 6.53 26.97
N ARG A 21 -4.52 7.30 26.06
CA ARG A 21 -4.66 6.98 24.63
C ARG A 21 -3.86 7.97 23.78
N MET A 22 -3.79 7.72 22.47
CA MET A 22 -3.03 8.54 21.52
C MET A 22 -1.61 8.86 22.01
N LYS A 23 -0.87 7.80 22.37
CA LYS A 23 0.52 7.90 22.86
C LYS A 23 0.70 8.77 24.11
N GLY A 24 -0.25 8.71 25.05
CA GLY A 24 -0.11 9.41 26.33
C GLY A 24 -0.50 10.89 26.27
N THR A 25 -1.30 11.31 25.29
CA THR A 25 -1.69 12.73 25.16
C THR A 25 -3.09 13.01 25.71
N ILE A 26 -3.95 11.99 25.75
CA ILE A 26 -5.32 12.12 26.23
C ILE A 26 -5.67 11.00 27.21
N VAL A 27 -6.57 11.29 28.14
CA VAL A 27 -7.18 10.30 29.04
C VAL A 27 -8.70 10.33 28.88
N PRO A 28 -9.37 9.16 29.01
CA PRO A 28 -10.82 9.11 28.94
C PRO A 28 -11.44 9.65 30.23
N ILE A 29 -12.56 10.36 30.08
CA ILE A 29 -13.42 10.83 31.17
C ILE A 29 -14.87 10.49 30.87
N ILE A 30 -15.71 10.43 31.91
CA ILE A 30 -17.15 10.21 31.74
C ILE A 30 -17.88 11.53 31.93
N VAL A 31 -18.66 11.94 30.93
CA VAL A 31 -19.53 13.13 30.99
C VAL A 31 -20.94 12.70 30.63
N SER A 32 -21.87 12.83 31.58
CA SER A 32 -23.29 12.48 31.39
C SER A 32 -23.53 11.09 30.77
N GLY A 33 -22.79 10.08 31.25
CA GLY A 33 -22.91 8.70 30.78
C GLY A 33 -22.25 8.40 29.43
N ARG A 34 -21.54 9.36 28.82
CA ARG A 34 -20.78 9.17 27.58
C ARG A 34 -19.27 9.28 27.84
N ILE A 35 -18.48 8.55 27.06
CA ILE A 35 -17.01 8.64 27.10
C ILE A 35 -16.58 9.88 26.30
N ALA A 36 -15.86 10.77 26.96
CA ALA A 36 -15.16 11.89 26.33
C ALA A 36 -13.66 11.77 26.60
N TYR A 37 -12.86 12.60 25.95
CA TYR A 37 -11.41 12.65 26.12
C TYR A 37 -10.97 14.04 26.52
N ILE A 38 -10.03 14.11 27.46
CA ILE A 38 -9.39 15.35 27.89
C ILE A 38 -7.88 15.24 27.69
N GLN A 39 -7.22 16.35 27.36
CA GLN A 39 -5.79 16.37 27.15
C GLN A 39 -5.08 16.35 28.51
N ILE A 40 -4.02 15.54 28.62
CA ILE A 40 -3.27 15.40 29.87
C ILE A 40 -2.61 16.71 30.30
N LYS A 41 -2.21 17.56 29.34
CA LYS A 41 -1.62 18.88 29.63
C LYS A 41 -2.56 19.81 30.42
N ASP A 42 -3.87 19.55 30.38
CA ASP A 42 -4.89 20.33 31.08
C ASP A 42 -5.24 19.72 32.46
N LEU A 43 -4.53 18.66 32.86
CA LEU A 43 -4.72 17.94 34.11
C LEU A 43 -3.50 18.06 35.03
N ARG A 44 -3.78 18.07 36.34
CA ARG A 44 -2.78 17.82 37.37
C ARG A 44 -3.23 16.59 38.16
N PHE A 45 -2.41 15.55 38.18
CA PHE A 45 -2.66 14.38 39.02
C PHE A 45 -2.30 14.73 40.47
N VAL A 46 -3.20 14.39 41.39
CA VAL A 46 -2.98 14.51 42.83
C VAL A 46 -2.74 13.09 43.33
N GLU A 47 -1.60 12.85 43.98
CA GLU A 47 -1.30 11.55 44.59
C GLU A 47 -2.09 11.39 45.90
N ASP A 48 -2.68 10.20 46.03
CA ASP A 48 -3.61 9.67 47.04
C ASP A 48 -3.84 10.44 48.36
N GLU A 49 -5.07 10.96 48.52
CA GLU A 49 -5.78 10.95 49.82
C GLU A 49 -6.72 9.74 49.81
N ASP A 50 -6.58 8.89 50.84
CA ASP A 50 -7.37 7.70 51.18
C ASP A 50 -8.46 7.32 50.16
N GLN A 51 -8.07 6.43 49.24
CA GLN A 51 -9.00 5.80 48.30
C GLN A 51 -10.11 5.11 49.11
N ILE A 52 -11.27 5.76 49.23
CA ILE A 52 -12.51 5.12 49.63
C ILE A 52 -12.65 3.92 48.71
N TYR A 53 -12.47 2.73 49.27
CA TYR A 53 -12.48 1.44 48.61
C TYR A 53 -13.82 1.25 47.91
N SER A 54 -13.94 1.82 46.71
CA SER A 54 -14.99 1.47 45.78
C SER A 54 -14.66 0.05 45.35
N PRO A 55 -15.57 -0.93 45.50
CA PRO A 55 -15.29 -2.29 45.08
C PRO A 55 -14.79 -2.23 43.64
N LYS A 56 -13.56 -2.69 43.44
CA LYS A 56 -12.93 -2.77 42.13
C LYS A 56 -13.88 -3.60 41.29
N ILE A 57 -14.57 -2.97 40.35
CA ILE A 57 -15.40 -3.69 39.38
C ILE A 57 -14.40 -4.48 38.54
N THR A 58 -14.10 -5.70 39.00
CA THR A 58 -13.18 -6.63 38.34
C THR A 58 -13.81 -7.21 37.08
N GLU A 59 -15.14 -7.21 37.01
CA GLU A 59 -15.90 -7.72 35.89
C GLU A 59 -16.97 -6.71 35.49
N HIS A 60 -16.70 -6.01 34.40
CA HIS A 60 -17.73 -5.36 33.61
C HIS A 60 -18.27 -6.44 32.67
N ASN A 61 -19.50 -6.91 32.89
CA ASN A 61 -20.18 -7.78 31.94
C ASN A 61 -20.63 -6.92 30.75
N ILE A 62 -19.66 -6.42 30.00
CA ILE A 62 -19.90 -5.86 28.68
C ILE A 62 -20.22 -7.07 27.84
N ASP A 63 -21.45 -7.09 27.32
CA ASP A 63 -21.83 -8.02 26.29
C ASP A 63 -20.93 -7.77 25.07
N ASN A 64 -19.79 -8.47 25.02
CA ASN A 64 -18.81 -8.37 23.94
C ASN A 64 -19.39 -8.86 22.61
N SER A 65 -20.59 -9.46 22.60
CA SER A 65 -21.32 -9.78 21.36
C SER A 65 -21.81 -8.52 20.62
N GLN A 66 -21.86 -7.36 21.29
CA GLN A 66 -22.31 -6.09 20.69
C GLN A 66 -21.17 -5.16 20.26
N PHE A 67 -19.94 -5.37 20.74
CA PHE A 67 -18.76 -4.60 20.37
C PHE A 67 -17.84 -5.39 19.44
N HIS A 68 -18.38 -5.81 18.30
CA HIS A 68 -17.52 -6.12 17.17
C HIS A 68 -16.91 -4.80 16.68
N VAL A 69 -15.66 -4.53 17.04
CA VAL A 69 -14.83 -3.51 16.39
C VAL A 69 -14.51 -4.04 14.99
N GLU A 70 -15.55 -4.09 14.16
CA GLU A 70 -15.44 -4.44 12.76
C GLU A 70 -14.71 -3.33 12.03
N ASP A 71 -13.70 -3.74 11.27
CA ASP A 71 -13.00 -2.83 10.37
C ASP A 71 -13.90 -2.58 9.17
N SER A 72 -14.60 -1.45 9.21
CA SER A 72 -15.52 -1.04 8.16
C SER A 72 -14.75 -0.80 6.86
N LEU A 73 -15.12 -1.49 5.78
CA LEU A 73 -14.58 -1.25 4.43
C LEU A 73 -14.89 0.15 3.90
N LYS A 74 -15.73 0.93 4.59
CA LYS A 74 -16.03 2.32 4.21
C LYS A 74 -14.95 3.29 4.68
N ASP A 75 -14.15 2.89 5.66
CA ASP A 75 -13.15 3.73 6.30
C ASP A 75 -11.73 3.27 5.96
N ASN A 76 -10.77 4.20 6.05
CA ASN A 76 -9.33 3.92 5.87
C ASN A 76 -8.97 3.37 4.47
N ASN A 77 -9.69 3.86 3.47
CA ASN A 77 -9.39 3.60 2.09
C ASN A 77 -8.37 4.62 1.58
N HIS A 78 -7.49 4.16 0.69
CA HIS A 78 -6.45 4.98 0.11
C HIS A 78 -6.49 4.84 -1.40
N VAL A 79 -6.38 5.97 -2.10
CA VAL A 79 -5.96 5.98 -3.51
C VAL A 79 -4.46 6.11 -3.51
N ILE A 80 -3.77 5.20 -4.19
CA ILE A 80 -2.32 5.19 -4.31
C ILE A 80 -1.97 5.35 -5.79
N ILE A 81 -1.06 6.28 -6.07
CA ILE A 81 -0.51 6.51 -7.40
C ILE A 81 1.01 6.31 -7.32
N GLN A 82 1.55 5.44 -8.14
CA GLN A 82 2.98 5.08 -8.13
C GLN A 82 3.58 5.17 -9.52
N MET A 83 4.86 5.50 -9.57
CA MET A 83 5.72 5.37 -10.74
C MET A 83 6.90 4.50 -10.36
N GLY A 84 7.29 3.58 -11.23
CA GLY A 84 8.40 2.70 -10.97
C GLY A 84 9.14 2.24 -12.21
N GLN A 85 10.29 1.63 -11.95
CA GLN A 85 11.13 0.99 -12.95
C GLN A 85 11.29 -0.49 -12.64
N TYR A 86 11.40 -1.31 -13.67
CA TYR A 86 11.49 -2.76 -13.60
C TYR A 86 12.57 -3.27 -14.58
N SER A 87 13.51 -4.05 -14.05
CA SER A 87 14.48 -4.76 -14.88
C SER A 87 13.81 -5.95 -15.56
N LEU A 88 13.94 -6.02 -16.88
CA LEU A 88 13.22 -6.98 -17.72
C LEU A 88 13.86 -8.39 -17.76
N GLY A 89 15.13 -8.50 -17.36
CA GLY A 89 15.86 -9.76 -17.29
C GLY A 89 16.34 -10.30 -18.64
N GLN A 90 16.93 -11.51 -18.61
CA GLN A 90 17.70 -12.07 -19.72
C GLN A 90 16.89 -12.28 -21.01
N ASN A 91 15.63 -12.72 -20.92
CA ASN A 91 14.83 -12.98 -22.12
C ASN A 91 14.57 -11.70 -22.92
N TRP A 92 14.38 -10.56 -22.24
CA TRP A 92 14.29 -9.28 -22.92
C TRP A 92 15.63 -8.88 -23.54
N THR A 93 16.73 -9.04 -22.79
CA THR A 93 18.08 -8.77 -23.32
C THR A 93 18.36 -9.58 -24.59
N ASN A 94 18.06 -10.89 -24.58
CA ASN A 94 18.22 -11.76 -25.73
C ASN A 94 17.37 -11.29 -26.93
N LEU A 95 16.10 -10.94 -26.70
CA LEU A 95 15.23 -10.41 -27.75
C LEU A 95 15.76 -9.09 -28.32
N SER A 96 16.18 -8.17 -27.46
CA SER A 96 16.75 -6.88 -27.85
C SER A 96 18.03 -7.06 -28.67
N GLU A 97 18.94 -7.93 -28.24
CA GLU A 97 20.19 -8.24 -28.95
C GLU A 97 19.91 -8.87 -30.32
N GLN A 98 18.97 -9.82 -30.40
CA GLN A 98 18.54 -10.43 -31.66
C GLN A 98 17.89 -9.41 -32.61
N ALA A 99 17.18 -8.42 -32.08
CA ALA A 99 16.64 -7.31 -32.86
C ALA A 99 17.70 -6.26 -33.27
N GLY A 100 18.97 -6.46 -32.93
CA GLY A 100 20.06 -5.54 -33.23
C GLY A 100 20.09 -4.30 -32.33
N ASP A 101 19.45 -4.35 -31.15
CA ASP A 101 19.51 -3.29 -30.16
C ASP A 101 20.72 -3.46 -29.23
N THR A 102 21.49 -2.40 -29.05
CA THR A 102 22.62 -2.34 -28.09
C THR A 102 22.26 -1.57 -26.83
N SER A 103 21.06 -0.98 -26.77
CA SER A 103 20.61 -0.18 -25.64
C SER A 103 19.90 -1.05 -24.61
N THR A 104 20.24 -0.92 -23.34
CA THR A 104 19.50 -1.55 -22.24
C THR A 104 18.62 -0.52 -21.54
N SER A 105 17.30 -0.73 -21.54
CA SER A 105 16.35 0.14 -20.84
C SER A 105 15.53 -0.65 -19.83
N ALA A 106 15.32 -0.07 -18.65
CA ALA A 106 14.34 -0.58 -17.70
C ALA A 106 12.92 -0.26 -18.21
N LEU A 107 11.98 -1.15 -17.91
CA LEU A 107 10.57 -0.87 -18.14
C LEU A 107 10.08 0.14 -17.11
N THR A 108 9.38 1.17 -17.58
CA THR A 108 8.69 2.14 -16.72
C THR A 108 7.23 1.72 -16.56
N TYR A 109 6.68 1.86 -15.37
CA TYR A 109 5.26 1.63 -15.13
C TYR A 109 4.66 2.70 -14.25
N TYR A 110 3.37 2.96 -14.48
CA TYR A 110 2.53 3.78 -13.62
C TYR A 110 1.42 2.90 -13.06
N ASN A 111 1.18 3.00 -11.77
CA ASN A 111 0.16 2.22 -11.06
C ASN A 111 -0.83 3.16 -10.36
N ILE A 112 -2.11 2.81 -10.45
CA ILE A 112 -3.18 3.41 -9.64
C ILE A 112 -3.87 2.29 -8.89
N MET A 113 -4.01 2.43 -7.57
CA MET A 113 -4.55 1.38 -6.70
C MET A 113 -5.50 1.96 -5.66
N LEU A 114 -6.58 1.22 -5.39
CA LEU A 114 -7.42 1.39 -4.22
C LEU A 114 -6.96 0.39 -3.16
N GLU A 115 -6.68 0.89 -1.96
CA GLU A 115 -6.15 0.11 -0.87
C GLU A 115 -7.00 0.30 0.38
N HIS A 116 -7.40 -0.80 1.01
CA HIS A 116 -8.02 -0.79 2.31
C HIS A 116 -7.00 -1.18 3.38
N ARG A 117 -6.79 -0.30 4.36
CA ARG A 117 -5.78 -0.47 5.42
C ARG A 117 -6.37 -0.25 6.80
N SER A 118 -6.44 -1.30 7.59
CA SER A 118 -6.83 -1.19 8.99
C SER A 118 -5.88 -0.31 9.80
N PRO A 119 -6.36 0.62 10.64
CA PRO A 119 -5.53 1.28 11.63
C PRO A 119 -5.14 0.31 12.76
N LEU A 120 -5.99 -0.69 13.04
CA LEU A 120 -5.81 -1.63 14.15
C LEU A 120 -5.05 -2.90 13.76
N LYS A 121 -5.17 -3.34 12.50
CA LYS A 121 -4.49 -4.55 12.00
C LYS A 121 -3.19 -4.19 11.29
N SER A 122 -2.29 -5.17 11.22
CA SER A 122 -1.04 -5.07 10.43
C SER A 122 -1.23 -5.49 8.98
N PHE A 123 -2.39 -6.01 8.61
CA PHE A 123 -2.67 -6.48 7.25
C PHE A 123 -3.59 -5.52 6.51
N GLY A 124 -3.46 -5.52 5.19
CA GLY A 124 -4.43 -4.91 4.30
C GLY A 124 -4.26 -5.42 2.88
N PHE A 125 -5.11 -4.92 1.99
CA PHE A 125 -5.16 -5.36 0.61
C PHE A 125 -5.46 -4.19 -0.31
N GLY A 126 -5.13 -4.34 -1.58
CA GLY A 126 -5.44 -3.36 -2.61
C GLY A 126 -5.62 -3.99 -3.98
N PHE A 127 -6.34 -3.29 -4.83
CA PHE A 127 -6.59 -3.66 -6.22
C PHE A 127 -6.49 -2.42 -7.11
N GLY A 128 -6.02 -2.60 -8.34
CA GLY A 128 -5.74 -1.47 -9.20
C GLY A 128 -5.34 -1.86 -10.61
N GLY A 129 -4.83 -0.89 -11.35
CA GLY A 129 -4.34 -1.06 -12.70
C GLY A 129 -2.95 -0.48 -12.88
N SER A 130 -2.19 -1.05 -13.81
CA SER A 130 -0.88 -0.52 -14.20
C SER A 130 -0.76 -0.42 -15.71
N ILE A 131 -0.10 0.64 -16.16
CA ILE A 131 0.39 0.77 -17.54
C ILE A 131 1.90 0.58 -17.53
N TYR A 132 2.41 -0.18 -18.49
CA TYR A 132 3.81 -0.56 -18.63
C TYR A 132 4.29 -0.06 -19.98
N SER A 133 5.51 0.47 -20.03
CA SER A 133 6.17 0.85 -21.28
C SER A 133 7.68 0.72 -21.19
N VAL A 134 8.27 0.21 -22.27
CA VAL A 134 9.71 0.28 -22.55
C VAL A 134 9.86 0.64 -24.02
N SER A 135 10.76 1.58 -24.29
CA SER A 135 11.07 2.04 -25.64
C SER A 135 12.58 2.02 -25.81
N GLN A 136 13.06 1.16 -26.71
CA GLN A 136 14.43 1.12 -27.19
C GLN A 136 14.43 1.39 -28.71
N PRO A 137 15.58 1.72 -29.32
CA PRO A 137 15.66 2.01 -30.75
C PRO A 137 15.04 0.93 -31.66
N LYS A 138 15.24 -0.35 -31.33
CA LYS A 138 14.78 -1.48 -32.16
C LYS A 138 13.60 -2.23 -31.56
N VAL A 139 13.40 -2.23 -30.24
CA VAL A 139 12.30 -2.96 -29.60
C VAL A 139 11.52 -2.07 -28.64
N GLN A 140 10.19 -2.15 -28.73
CA GLN A 140 9.27 -1.44 -27.85
C GLN A 140 8.24 -2.41 -27.30
N MET A 141 7.86 -2.22 -26.05
CA MET A 141 6.77 -2.98 -25.43
C MET A 141 5.86 -2.04 -24.63
N ALA A 142 4.57 -2.27 -24.72
CA ALA A 142 3.55 -1.61 -23.92
C ALA A 142 2.52 -2.61 -23.43
N ALA A 143 2.00 -2.42 -22.22
CA ALA A 143 0.95 -3.28 -21.69
C ALA A 143 0.07 -2.56 -20.68
N PHE A 144 -1.17 -3.05 -20.53
CA PHE A 144 -2.05 -2.69 -19.44
C PHE A 144 -2.35 -3.93 -18.59
N SER A 145 -2.31 -3.81 -17.25
CA SER A 145 -2.64 -4.89 -16.33
C SER A 145 -3.61 -4.47 -15.23
N PHE A 146 -4.34 -5.45 -14.73
CA PHE A 146 -4.99 -5.42 -13.43
C PHE A 146 -4.05 -6.04 -12.39
N ASN A 147 -4.01 -5.45 -11.20
CA ASN A 147 -3.15 -5.90 -10.11
C ASN A 147 -3.96 -6.05 -8.83
N GLY A 148 -3.62 -7.06 -8.05
CA GLY A 148 -4.09 -7.24 -6.67
C GLY A 148 -2.89 -7.44 -5.76
N GLN A 149 -2.93 -6.89 -4.56
CA GLN A 149 -1.86 -7.06 -3.58
C GLN A 149 -2.41 -7.20 -2.17
N ILE A 150 -1.66 -7.94 -1.36
CA ILE A 150 -1.78 -7.97 0.09
C ILE A 150 -0.48 -7.42 0.68
N TYR A 151 -0.57 -6.82 1.85
CA TYR A 151 0.60 -6.40 2.59
C TYR A 151 0.46 -6.68 4.08
N TRP A 152 1.61 -6.91 4.69
CA TRP A 152 1.77 -7.10 6.12
C TRP A 152 2.75 -6.06 6.66
N SER A 153 2.39 -5.37 7.74
CA SER A 153 3.14 -4.26 8.32
C SER A 153 3.84 -4.70 9.61
N PRO A 154 5.03 -5.31 9.55
CA PRO A 154 5.76 -5.71 10.76
C PRO A 154 6.15 -4.51 11.63
N LEU A 155 6.37 -3.33 11.03
CA LEU A 155 6.71 -2.09 11.74
C LEU A 155 5.70 -1.00 11.38
N LYS A 156 4.97 -0.49 12.37
CA LYS A 156 3.93 0.53 12.17
C LYS A 156 4.03 1.63 13.23
N PHE A 157 4.42 2.82 12.79
CA PHE A 157 4.41 4.06 13.56
C PHE A 157 3.49 5.07 12.88
N SER A 158 3.03 6.07 13.64
CA SER A 158 2.13 7.12 13.11
C SER A 158 2.72 7.96 11.96
N TRP A 159 4.04 8.02 11.85
CA TRP A 159 4.75 8.79 10.82
C TRP A 159 5.47 7.89 9.80
N PHE A 160 5.59 6.59 10.06
CA PHE A 160 6.38 5.67 9.24
C PHE A 160 5.89 4.23 9.38
N SER A 161 5.85 3.47 8.29
CA SER A 161 5.69 2.02 8.36
C SER A 161 6.59 1.29 7.36
N VAL A 162 6.93 0.05 7.70
CA VAL A 162 7.52 -0.90 6.77
C VAL A 162 6.50 -1.99 6.53
N ASP A 163 6.18 -2.21 5.26
CA ASP A 163 5.27 -3.23 4.81
C ASP A 163 6.05 -4.26 3.98
N LEU A 164 5.67 -5.53 4.09
CA LEU A 164 6.03 -6.59 3.14
C LEU A 164 4.83 -6.82 2.22
N LEU A 165 5.03 -6.75 0.92
CA LEU A 165 3.99 -6.90 -0.09
C LEU A 165 4.15 -8.21 -0.85
N LEU A 166 2.99 -8.79 -1.20
CA LEU A 166 2.86 -9.85 -2.18
C LEU A 166 1.68 -9.51 -3.08
N GLY A 167 1.88 -9.54 -4.39
CA GLY A 167 0.82 -9.24 -5.34
C GLY A 167 0.89 -10.05 -6.61
N GLY A 168 -0.24 -10.08 -7.31
CA GLY A 168 -0.43 -10.70 -8.61
C GLY A 168 -0.83 -9.66 -9.65
N MET A 169 -0.54 -9.95 -10.90
CA MET A 169 -0.92 -9.12 -12.05
C MET A 169 -1.36 -9.96 -13.23
N VAL A 170 -2.32 -9.45 -13.99
CA VAL A 170 -2.77 -10.04 -15.26
C VAL A 170 -3.00 -8.94 -16.28
N SER A 171 -2.50 -9.12 -17.49
CA SER A 171 -2.71 -8.24 -18.63
C SER A 171 -3.55 -8.94 -19.68
N LEU A 172 -4.51 -8.21 -20.25
CA LEU A 172 -5.32 -8.66 -21.39
C LEU A 172 -4.77 -8.17 -22.74
N ASP A 173 -3.85 -7.21 -22.72
CA ASP A 173 -3.25 -6.63 -23.92
C ASP A 173 -1.81 -6.23 -23.62
N THR A 174 -0.89 -7.00 -24.19
CA THR A 174 0.56 -6.79 -24.20
C THR A 174 1.01 -6.70 -25.63
N ARG A 175 1.67 -5.62 -25.99
CA ARG A 175 2.08 -5.30 -27.35
C ARG A 175 3.59 -5.20 -27.41
N VAL A 176 4.20 -5.89 -28.38
CA VAL A 176 5.63 -5.82 -28.68
C VAL A 176 5.79 -5.41 -30.13
N LYS A 177 6.60 -4.38 -30.37
CA LYS A 177 6.89 -3.84 -31.69
C LYS A 177 8.41 -3.86 -31.91
N VAL A 178 8.82 -4.36 -33.06
CA VAL A 178 10.20 -4.30 -33.54
C VAL A 178 10.26 -3.24 -34.64
N THR A 179 11.20 -2.30 -34.55
CA THR A 179 11.44 -1.26 -35.56
C THR A 179 11.87 -1.92 -36.87
N GLU A 180 11.54 -1.31 -38.02
CA GLU A 180 11.82 -1.84 -39.37
C GLU A 180 11.05 -3.12 -39.77
N VAL A 181 10.27 -3.71 -38.84
CA VAL A 181 9.36 -4.83 -39.14
C VAL A 181 7.92 -4.32 -39.16
N ALA A 182 7.18 -4.68 -40.21
CA ALA A 182 5.76 -4.31 -40.31
C ALA A 182 4.92 -5.15 -39.33
N GLY A 183 4.25 -4.46 -38.39
CA GLY A 183 3.27 -5.07 -37.50
C GLY A 183 3.51 -4.79 -36.01
N THR A 184 2.66 -5.37 -35.18
CA THR A 184 2.80 -5.37 -33.72
C THR A 184 2.33 -6.73 -33.22
N THR A 185 3.17 -7.41 -32.47
CA THR A 185 2.81 -8.70 -31.89
C THR A 185 2.02 -8.44 -30.62
N GLN A 186 0.87 -9.10 -30.50
CA GLN A 186 -0.04 -8.94 -29.36
C GLN A 186 -0.10 -10.24 -28.57
N GLY A 187 -0.31 -10.10 -27.26
CA GLY A 187 -0.53 -11.20 -26.35
C GLY A 187 -1.07 -10.71 -25.02
N ASN A 188 -0.89 -11.54 -24.02
CA ASN A 188 -1.35 -11.32 -22.65
C ASN A 188 -0.23 -11.72 -21.69
N PHE A 189 -0.32 -11.31 -20.42
CA PHE A 189 0.62 -11.82 -19.42
C PHE A 189 -0.06 -12.07 -18.09
N TYR A 190 0.60 -12.86 -17.25
CA TYR A 190 0.28 -12.96 -15.84
C TYR A 190 1.58 -13.03 -15.03
N GLY A 191 1.52 -12.65 -13.77
CA GLY A 191 2.73 -12.57 -12.97
C GLY A 191 2.47 -12.30 -11.50
N TRP A 192 3.56 -12.23 -10.77
CA TRP A 192 3.57 -11.90 -9.35
C TRP A 192 4.72 -10.97 -9.02
N PHE A 193 4.63 -10.32 -7.87
CA PHE A 193 5.69 -9.48 -7.31
C PHE A 193 5.70 -9.60 -5.80
N PHE A 194 6.88 -9.48 -5.20
CA PHE A 194 7.02 -9.35 -3.75
C PHE A 194 8.15 -8.38 -3.43
N GLY A 195 8.03 -7.72 -2.28
CA GLY A 195 9.09 -6.84 -1.81
C GLY A 195 8.67 -5.99 -0.63
N PRO A 196 9.63 -5.38 0.07
CA PRO A 196 9.35 -4.40 1.10
C PRO A 196 8.95 -3.03 0.52
N GLN A 197 8.16 -2.29 1.29
CA GLN A 197 7.81 -0.91 1.03
C GLN A 197 7.84 -0.10 2.32
N ALA A 198 8.50 1.04 2.26
CA ALA A 198 8.43 2.07 3.27
C ALA A 198 7.24 3.00 2.97
N ARG A 199 6.50 3.39 4.01
CA ARG A 199 5.51 4.47 3.93
C ARG A 199 5.86 5.59 4.88
N ILE A 200 5.73 6.81 4.39
CA ILE A 200 5.90 8.02 5.17
C ILE A 200 4.51 8.64 5.36
N PHE A 201 4.17 8.95 6.61
CA PHE A 201 2.85 9.42 7.03
C PHE A 201 1.67 8.48 6.68
N PRO A 202 1.74 7.18 7.03
CA PRO A 202 0.75 6.18 6.60
C PRO A 202 -0.66 6.39 7.17
N GLU A 203 -0.82 7.19 8.23
CA GLU A 203 -2.12 7.46 8.84
C GLU A 203 -2.69 8.84 8.49
N LYS A 204 -1.91 9.67 7.77
CA LYS A 204 -2.32 11.03 7.38
C LYS A 204 -3.14 11.00 6.09
N LYS A 205 -3.79 12.14 5.82
CA LYS A 205 -4.59 12.32 4.60
C LYS A 205 -3.75 12.16 3.32
N ILE A 206 -2.50 12.62 3.37
CA ILE A 206 -1.52 12.48 2.31
C ILE A 206 -0.30 11.75 2.90
N GLY A 207 0.17 10.74 2.19
CA GLY A 207 1.37 9.98 2.53
C GLY A 207 2.19 9.65 1.28
N PHE A 208 3.37 9.10 1.50
CA PHE A 208 4.30 8.72 0.43
C PHE A 208 4.71 7.26 0.57
N THR A 209 4.93 6.59 -0.55
CA THR A 209 5.36 5.20 -0.59
C THR A 209 6.65 5.07 -1.39
N LEU A 210 7.61 4.30 -0.88
CA LEU A 210 8.83 3.91 -1.59
C LEU A 210 8.99 2.41 -1.44
N GLY A 211 9.18 1.68 -2.54
CA GLY A 211 9.30 0.23 -2.48
C GLY A 211 10.34 -0.30 -3.45
N PHE A 212 10.83 -1.48 -3.11
CA PHE A 212 11.73 -2.26 -3.94
C PHE A 212 11.37 -3.74 -3.82
N GLY A 213 11.67 -4.53 -4.83
CA GLY A 213 11.29 -5.93 -4.80
C GLY A 213 11.71 -6.68 -6.05
N TYR A 214 11.13 -7.86 -6.19
CA TYR A 214 11.29 -8.72 -7.35
C TYR A 214 9.94 -8.95 -8.01
N LYS A 215 9.92 -8.88 -9.35
CA LYS A 215 8.74 -9.09 -10.17
C LYS A 215 9.04 -10.16 -11.21
N ARG A 216 8.05 -11.01 -11.47
CA ARG A 216 8.11 -12.08 -12.47
C ARG A 216 6.82 -12.07 -13.28
N ILE A 217 6.94 -11.98 -14.60
CA ILE A 217 5.84 -11.92 -15.56
C ILE A 217 6.05 -13.01 -16.60
N VAL A 218 5.07 -13.88 -16.74
CA VAL A 218 5.00 -14.87 -17.83
C VAL A 218 4.15 -14.26 -18.94
N VAL A 219 4.74 -14.13 -20.12
CA VAL A 219 4.09 -13.60 -21.30
C VAL A 219 3.53 -14.78 -22.10
N SER A 220 2.29 -14.66 -22.53
CA SER A 220 1.52 -15.69 -23.23
C SER A 220 0.87 -15.07 -24.47
N GLY A 221 0.60 -15.88 -25.49
CA GLY A 221 -0.05 -15.41 -26.71
C GLY A 221 0.89 -14.72 -27.71
N ILE A 222 2.08 -14.29 -27.29
CA ILE A 222 3.15 -13.81 -28.18
C ILE A 222 3.94 -15.04 -28.68
N LYS A 223 3.44 -15.71 -29.71
CA LYS A 223 4.08 -16.96 -30.18
C LYS A 223 5.37 -16.74 -30.98
N LYS A 224 5.44 -15.67 -31.77
CA LYS A 224 6.56 -15.38 -32.68
C LYS A 224 6.68 -13.88 -32.88
N ILE A 225 7.82 -13.31 -32.50
CA ILE A 225 8.17 -11.93 -32.80
C ILE A 225 9.06 -11.97 -34.03
N ILE A 226 8.60 -11.40 -35.14
CA ILE A 226 9.40 -11.34 -36.38
C ILE A 226 10.46 -10.25 -36.24
N LEU A 227 11.71 -10.60 -36.53
CA LEU A 227 12.87 -9.71 -36.48
C LEU A 227 13.23 -9.18 -37.87
N ALA A 228 14.12 -8.19 -37.94
CA ALA A 228 14.48 -7.51 -39.19
C ALA A 228 15.16 -8.44 -40.22
N ASP A 229 15.79 -9.52 -39.77
CA ASP A 229 16.40 -10.56 -40.60
C ASP A 229 15.44 -11.70 -40.97
N ASN A 230 14.13 -11.53 -40.72
CA ASN A 230 13.08 -12.55 -40.82
C ASN A 230 13.24 -13.76 -39.87
N SER A 231 14.14 -13.70 -38.88
CA SER A 231 14.19 -14.71 -37.83
C SER A 231 13.06 -14.51 -36.81
N GLU A 232 12.83 -15.53 -35.99
CA GLU A 232 11.77 -15.55 -34.98
C GLU A 232 12.38 -15.40 -33.57
N GLY A 233 12.03 -14.32 -32.89
CA GLY A 233 12.29 -14.11 -31.47
C GLY A 233 11.12 -14.59 -30.59
N SER A 234 11.43 -14.93 -29.33
CA SER A 234 10.43 -15.31 -28.33
C SER A 234 10.54 -14.41 -27.09
N LEU A 235 9.40 -14.14 -26.46
CA LEU A 235 9.32 -13.42 -25.21
C LEU A 235 8.32 -14.14 -24.30
N ASP A 236 8.83 -15.08 -23.51
CA ASP A 236 7.99 -15.93 -22.66
C ASP A 236 8.00 -15.51 -21.18
N LEU A 237 9.06 -14.83 -20.75
CA LEU A 237 9.31 -14.51 -19.36
C LEU A 237 10.01 -13.16 -19.25
N LEU A 238 9.57 -12.33 -18.31
CA LEU A 238 10.28 -11.15 -17.85
C LEU A 238 10.46 -11.31 -16.35
N SER A 239 11.67 -11.14 -15.84
CA SER A 239 11.93 -11.30 -14.42
C SER A 239 13.08 -10.42 -13.96
N GLY A 240 12.90 -9.71 -12.85
CA GLY A 240 13.95 -8.84 -12.34
C GLY A 240 13.54 -8.00 -11.13
N ALA A 241 14.48 -7.17 -10.70
CA ALA A 241 14.23 -6.21 -9.62
C ALA A 241 13.33 -5.06 -10.11
N HIS A 242 12.48 -4.55 -9.23
CA HIS A 242 11.75 -3.31 -9.48
C HIS A 242 11.90 -2.36 -8.28
N ALA A 243 11.83 -1.07 -8.56
CA ALA A 243 11.76 0.00 -7.57
C ALA A 243 10.65 0.97 -7.96
N TYR A 244 10.03 1.62 -6.97
CA TYR A 244 8.97 2.58 -7.21
C TYR A 244 8.83 3.60 -6.09
N GLY A 245 8.25 4.73 -6.45
CA GLY A 245 7.85 5.80 -5.55
C GLY A 245 6.42 6.26 -5.87
N GLY A 246 5.72 6.77 -4.88
CA GLY A 246 4.34 7.18 -5.06
C GLY A 246 3.77 7.99 -3.91
N MET A 247 2.52 8.38 -4.11
CA MET A 247 1.71 9.14 -3.15
C MET A 247 0.45 8.35 -2.82
N SER A 248 0.04 8.42 -1.55
CA SER A 248 -1.22 7.85 -1.06
C SER A 248 -2.13 8.96 -0.55
N TYR A 249 -3.41 8.90 -0.89
CA TYR A 249 -4.44 9.79 -0.39
C TYR A 249 -5.51 8.99 0.35
N ARG A 250 -5.70 9.27 1.65
CA ARG A 250 -6.73 8.64 2.49
C ARG A 250 -8.06 9.38 2.34
N PHE A 251 -9.14 8.63 2.13
CA PHE A 251 -10.51 9.16 2.04
C PHE A 251 -11.49 8.37 2.92
#